data_AF-A0A329HV63-F1
#
_entry.id   AF-A0A329HV63-F1
#
_cell.length_a   1.000
_cell.length_b   1.000
_cell.length_c   1.000
_cell.angle_alpha   90.00
_cell.angle_beta   90.00
_cell.angle_gamma   90.00
#
_symmetry.space_group_name_H-M   'P 1'
#
loop_
_entity.id
_entity.type
_entity.pdbx_description
1 polymer ?
#
loop_
_entity_poly.entity_id
_entity_poly.type
_entity_poly.pdbx_seq_one_letter_code
_entity_poly.pdbx_strand_id
1 'polypeptide(L)'
;MKLKDLKAAGAFVEAAPVKKTIQWDRGQLDAEENPVIDEFTVLVKRQSFGVIEKLYAPAEGEDEAAVAKRSRNAKLISECVLLGEQGDEQIPYEDALNLEPNLAFALLNAVHEVNGIGKGAAKN
;
A
#
# COMPACT_ATOMS: atom_id res chain seq x y z
N MET A 1 11.42 1.14 -30.29
CA MET A 1 11.72 1.56 -28.90
C MET A 1 13.05 0.97 -28.49
N LYS A 2 13.96 1.74 -27.88
CA LYS A 2 15.24 1.29 -27.31
C LYS A 2 15.24 1.48 -25.79
N LEU A 3 16.17 0.82 -25.08
CA LEU A 3 16.27 0.90 -23.62
C LEU A 3 16.38 2.35 -23.09
N LYS A 4 17.09 3.22 -23.80
CA LYS A 4 17.22 4.64 -23.45
C LYS A 4 15.86 5.35 -23.48
N ASP A 5 15.01 5.02 -24.45
CA ASP A 5 13.69 5.61 -24.59
C ASP A 5 12.78 5.19 -23.42
N LEU A 6 12.86 3.93 -22.99
CA LEU A 6 12.14 3.43 -21.81
C LEU A 6 12.58 4.11 -20.51
N LYS A 7 13.89 4.32 -20.34
CA LYS A 7 14.43 5.06 -19.18
C LYS A 7 13.92 6.50 -19.16
N ALA A 8 13.96 7.18 -20.31
CA ALA A 8 13.46 8.55 -20.43
C ALA A 8 11.93 8.65 -20.21
N ALA A 9 11.18 7.61 -20.56
CA ALA A 9 9.74 7.54 -20.35
C ALA A 9 9.31 7.20 -18.90
N GLY A 10 10.25 7.05 -17.96
CA GLY A 10 9.92 6.73 -16.56
C GLY A 10 9.49 5.28 -16.35
N ALA A 11 9.87 4.35 -17.24
CA ALA A 11 9.50 2.93 -17.13
C ALA A 11 10.16 2.21 -15.93
N PHE A 12 11.04 2.88 -15.19
CA PHE A 12 11.72 2.36 -14.01
C PHE A 12 11.24 3.15 -12.80
N VAL A 13 10.85 2.42 -11.75
CA VAL A 13 10.28 3.00 -10.54
C VAL A 13 11.33 3.86 -9.83
N GLU A 14 11.01 5.14 -9.66
CA GLU A 14 11.77 6.06 -8.84
C GLU A 14 11.57 5.75 -7.35
N ALA A 15 12.63 5.87 -6.56
CA ALA A 15 12.62 5.49 -5.14
C ALA A 15 11.82 6.44 -4.24
N ALA A 16 11.51 7.64 -4.72
CA ALA A 16 10.83 8.65 -3.91
C ALA A 16 9.38 8.24 -3.61
N PRO A 17 8.96 8.24 -2.33
CA PRO A 17 7.57 7.97 -1.97
C PRO A 17 6.64 9.10 -2.42
N VAL A 18 5.39 8.75 -2.67
CA VAL A 18 4.33 9.66 -3.13
C VAL A 18 3.44 10.04 -1.95
N LYS A 19 3.25 11.34 -1.70
CA LYS A 19 2.29 11.82 -0.70
C LYS A 19 0.86 11.53 -1.15
N LYS A 20 0.05 10.95 -0.26
CA LYS A 20 -1.36 10.65 -0.47
C LYS A 20 -2.15 11.09 0.75
N THR A 21 -3.15 11.94 0.54
CA THR A 21 -4.19 12.20 1.53
C THR A 21 -5.16 11.03 1.53
N ILE A 22 -5.45 10.49 2.70
CA ILE A 22 -6.45 9.43 2.89
C ILE A 22 -7.53 9.92 3.83
N GLN A 23 -8.73 9.39 3.62
CA GLN A 23 -9.90 9.62 4.45
C GLN A 23 -10.27 8.30 5.11
N TRP A 24 -10.31 8.29 6.43
CA TRP A 24 -10.67 7.13 7.23
C TRP A 24 -12.00 7.38 7.92
N ASP A 25 -13.01 6.62 7.51
CA ASP A 25 -14.29 6.53 8.22
C ASP A 25 -14.14 5.59 9.42
N ARG A 26 -14.27 6.12 10.64
CA ARG A 26 -14.15 5.35 11.89
C ARG A 26 -15.31 4.37 12.11
N GLY A 27 -16.34 4.39 11.27
CA GLY A 27 -17.56 3.60 11.45
C GLY A 27 -18.40 4.03 12.65
N GLN A 28 -18.17 5.25 13.15
CA GLN A 28 -18.84 5.85 14.30
C GLN A 28 -19.58 7.11 13.84
N LEU A 29 -20.64 7.46 14.57
CA LEU A 29 -21.35 8.72 14.37
C LEU A 29 -20.96 9.73 15.46
N ASP A 30 -20.92 11.00 15.11
CA ASP A 30 -20.77 12.11 16.07
C ASP A 30 -22.09 12.43 16.81
N ALA A 31 -22.08 13.50 17.61
CA ALA A 31 -23.24 13.93 18.38
C ALA A 31 -24.41 14.42 17.50
N GLU A 32 -24.11 14.78 16.25
CA GLU A 32 -25.03 15.26 15.23
C GLU A 32 -25.45 14.15 14.25
N GLU A 33 -25.15 12.88 14.57
CA GLU A 33 -25.43 11.69 13.76
C GLU A 33 -24.71 11.64 12.39
N ASN A 34 -23.58 12.34 12.23
CA ASN A 34 -22.76 12.28 11.02
C ASN A 34 -21.58 11.31 11.16
N PRO A 35 -21.12 10.69 10.06
CA PRO A 35 -19.93 9.83 10.09
C PRO A 35 -18.68 10.57 10.54
N VAL A 36 -17.93 9.96 11.48
CA VAL A 36 -16.64 10.48 11.93
C VAL A 36 -15.56 10.10 10.92
N ILE A 37 -15.11 11.09 10.15
CA ILE A 37 -14.07 10.92 9.12
C ILE A 37 -12.80 11.67 9.56
N ASP A 38 -11.70 10.94 9.71
CA ASP A 38 -10.38 11.54 9.84
C ASP A 38 -9.73 11.69 8.46
N GLU A 39 -9.05 12.81 8.24
CA GLU A 39 -8.23 13.04 7.06
C GLU A 39 -6.78 13.28 7.46
N PHE A 40 -5.86 12.52 6.85
CA PHE A 40 -4.44 12.68 7.10
C PHE A 40 -3.60 12.26 5.89
N THR A 41 -2.34 12.68 5.90
CA THR A 41 -1.39 12.39 4.81
C THR A 41 -0.53 11.18 5.17
N VAL A 42 -0.34 10.28 4.22
CA VAL A 42 0.65 9.21 4.26
C VAL A 42 1.61 9.33 3.09
N LEU A 43 2.79 8.75 3.23
CA LEU A 43 3.74 8.57 2.14
C LEU A 43 3.66 7.14 1.64
N VAL A 44 3.48 6.96 0.33
CA VAL A 44 3.39 5.64 -0.29
C VAL A 44 4.62 5.38 -1.14
N LYS A 45 5.41 4.40 -0.71
CA LYS A 45 6.56 3.92 -1.47
C LYS A 45 6.10 3.22 -2.74
N ARG A 46 6.66 3.64 -3.88
CA ARG A 46 6.50 2.94 -5.14
C ARG A 46 7.36 1.68 -5.14
N GLN A 47 6.77 0.57 -5.56
CA GLN A 47 7.43 -0.72 -5.64
C GLN A 47 7.71 -1.08 -7.09
N SER A 48 8.91 -1.58 -7.34
CA SER A 48 9.23 -2.16 -8.64
C SER A 48 8.53 -3.50 -8.81
N PHE A 49 8.37 -3.93 -10.06
CA PHE A 49 7.80 -5.22 -10.42
C PHE A 49 8.40 -6.38 -9.60
N GLY A 50 9.73 -6.47 -9.54
CA GLY A 50 10.42 -7.54 -8.81
C GLY A 50 10.28 -7.45 -7.29
N VAL A 51 10.00 -6.27 -6.70
CA VAL A 51 9.70 -6.18 -5.28
C VAL A 51 8.31 -6.74 -5.00
N ILE A 52 7.30 -6.37 -5.80
CA ILE A 52 5.94 -6.91 -5.68
C ILE A 52 5.94 -8.44 -5.82
N GLU A 53 6.68 -9.01 -6.78
CA GLU A 53 6.80 -10.46 -6.90
C GLU A 53 7.40 -11.10 -5.64
N LYS A 54 8.43 -10.50 -5.06
CA LYS A 54 9.06 -10.99 -3.83
C LYS A 54 8.15 -10.92 -2.61
N LEU A 55 7.23 -9.97 -2.54
CA LEU A 55 6.25 -9.90 -1.44
C LEU A 55 5.34 -11.13 -1.39
N TYR A 56 5.19 -11.83 -2.51
CA TYR A 56 4.35 -13.01 -2.64
C TYR A 56 5.15 -14.32 -2.68
N ALA A 57 6.48 -14.24 -2.69
CA ALA A 57 7.34 -15.41 -2.69
C ALA A 57 7.47 -16.00 -1.28
N PRO A 58 7.67 -17.32 -1.15
CA PRO A 58 8.07 -17.94 0.11
C PRO A 58 9.37 -17.36 0.61
N ALA A 59 9.48 -17.17 1.94
CA ALA A 59 10.78 -16.92 2.55
C ALA A 59 11.64 -18.19 2.46
N GLU A 60 12.96 -18.03 2.51
CA GLU A 60 13.88 -19.17 2.49
C GLU A 60 13.62 -20.09 3.68
N GLY A 61 13.36 -21.38 3.41
CA GLY A 61 13.05 -22.38 4.43
C GLY A 61 11.58 -22.44 4.87
N GLU A 62 10.69 -21.68 4.24
CA GLU A 62 9.27 -21.67 4.55
C GLU A 62 8.45 -22.51 3.56
N ASP A 63 7.44 -23.23 4.04
CA ASP A 63 6.53 -24.00 3.18
C ASP A 63 5.45 -23.12 2.52
N GLU A 64 4.93 -23.56 1.37
CA GLU A 64 3.91 -22.83 0.61
C GLU A 64 2.57 -22.66 1.37
N ALA A 65 2.23 -23.60 2.27
CA ALA A 65 1.03 -23.55 3.09
C ALA A 65 1.12 -22.48 4.20
N ALA A 66 2.30 -22.20 4.73
CA ALA A 66 2.55 -21.10 5.66
C ALA A 66 2.44 -19.75 4.93
N VAL A 67 2.96 -19.67 3.70
CA VAL A 67 2.85 -18.47 2.84
C VAL A 67 1.39 -18.17 2.50
N ALA A 68 0.58 -19.19 2.20
CA ALA A 68 -0.85 -19.04 1.89
C ALA A 68 -1.66 -18.45 3.06
N LYS A 69 -1.19 -18.59 4.30
CA LYS A 69 -1.85 -18.06 5.51
C LYS A 69 -1.51 -16.60 5.79
N ARG A 70 -0.50 -16.03 5.12
CA ARG A 70 -0.10 -14.64 5.33
C ARG A 70 -1.06 -13.68 4.65
N SER A 71 -1.36 -12.57 5.32
CA SER A 71 -2.14 -11.50 4.73
C SER A 71 -1.29 -10.72 3.73
N ARG A 72 -1.55 -10.94 2.44
CA ARG A 72 -0.92 -10.19 1.35
C ARG A 72 -1.18 -8.69 1.46
N ASN A 73 -2.36 -8.31 1.94
CA ASN A 73 -2.76 -6.92 2.13
C ASN A 73 -1.98 -6.27 3.27
N ALA A 74 -1.82 -6.95 4.41
CA ALA A 74 -1.01 -6.43 5.52
C ALA A 74 0.46 -6.28 5.11
N LYS A 75 0.99 -7.21 4.30
CA LYS A 75 2.36 -7.10 3.76
C LYS A 75 2.49 -5.91 2.80
N LEU A 76 1.51 -5.68 1.93
CA LEU A 76 1.48 -4.51 1.05
C LEU A 76 1.46 -3.19 1.84
N ILE A 77 0.59 -3.09 2.85
CA ILE A 77 0.53 -1.91 3.73
C ILE A 77 1.88 -1.71 4.40
N SER A 78 2.41 -2.75 5.05
CA SER A 78 3.66 -2.66 5.80
C SER A 78 4.83 -2.21 4.93
N GLU A 79 4.92 -2.68 3.68
CA GLU A 79 6.05 -2.37 2.79
C GLU A 79 5.91 -1.05 2.05
N CYS A 80 4.69 -0.54 1.91
CA CYS A 80 4.41 0.61 1.06
C CYS A 80 4.01 1.86 1.84
N VAL A 81 3.41 1.73 3.02
CA VAL A 81 2.90 2.87 3.79
C VAL A 81 3.95 3.34 4.78
N LEU A 82 4.27 4.62 4.69
CA LEU A 82 5.14 5.35 5.59
C LEU A 82 4.34 6.51 6.21
N LEU A 83 4.40 6.62 7.52
CA LEU A 83 3.86 7.68 8.34
C LEU A 83 4.98 8.66 8.73
N GLY A 84 4.61 9.74 9.43
CA GLY A 84 5.52 10.85 9.72
C GLY A 84 5.69 11.81 8.53
N GLU A 85 6.11 13.05 8.79
CA GLU A 85 6.22 14.08 7.75
C GLU A 85 7.24 13.71 6.65
N GLN A 86 8.24 12.91 7.01
CA GLN A 86 9.33 12.48 6.13
C GLN A 86 9.20 11.03 5.66
N GLY A 87 8.18 10.30 6.12
CA GLY A 87 8.03 8.87 5.81
C GLY A 87 9.02 7.99 6.58
N ASP A 88 9.39 8.40 7.79
CA ASP A 88 10.34 7.72 8.66
C ASP A 88 9.70 6.63 9.53
N GLU A 89 8.37 6.59 9.60
CA GLU A 89 7.64 5.62 10.40
C GLU A 89 6.96 4.57 9.51
N GLN A 90 7.51 3.35 9.49
CA GLN A 90 6.91 2.23 8.77
C GLN A 90 5.90 1.50 9.66
N ILE A 91 4.73 1.14 9.13
CA ILE A 91 3.76 0.28 9.84
C ILE A 91 4.32 -1.17 9.86
N PRO A 92 4.63 -1.75 11.03
CA PRO A 92 5.05 -3.14 11.12
C PRO A 92 3.96 -4.09 10.62
N TYR A 93 4.36 -5.25 10.09
CA TYR A 93 3.40 -6.24 9.57
C TYR A 93 2.38 -6.70 10.62
N GLU A 94 2.81 -6.90 11.86
CA GLU A 94 1.93 -7.29 12.97
C GLU A 94 0.90 -6.19 13.28
N ASP A 95 1.28 -4.91 13.22
CA ASP A 95 0.35 -3.81 13.42
C ASP A 95 -0.62 -3.69 12.23
N ALA A 96 -0.12 -3.91 11.01
CA ALA A 96 -0.94 -3.93 9.81
C ALA A 96 -2.01 -5.05 9.81
N LEU A 97 -1.74 -6.19 10.47
CA LEU A 97 -2.73 -7.25 10.68
C LEU A 97 -3.85 -6.85 11.65
N ASN A 98 -3.56 -5.93 12.56
CA ASN A 98 -4.47 -5.50 13.62
C ASN A 98 -5.14 -4.14 13.32
N LEU A 99 -4.95 -3.59 12.12
CA LEU A 99 -5.61 -2.35 11.71
C LEU A 99 -7.13 -2.51 11.72
N GLU A 100 -7.79 -1.41 12.10
CA GLU A 100 -9.24 -1.29 11.91
C GLU A 100 -9.56 -1.47 10.40
N PRO A 101 -10.59 -2.25 10.04
CA PRO A 101 -10.89 -2.59 8.65
C PRO A 101 -11.00 -1.41 7.69
N ASN A 102 -11.74 -0.34 8.04
CA ASN A 102 -11.91 0.82 7.15
C ASN A 102 -10.60 1.56 6.92
N LEU A 103 -9.76 1.67 7.95
CA LEU A 103 -8.41 2.22 7.82
C LEU A 103 -7.53 1.35 6.90
N ALA A 104 -7.56 0.03 7.08
CA ALA A 104 -6.82 -0.89 6.23
C ALA A 104 -7.23 -0.74 4.75
N PHE A 105 -8.53 -0.61 4.46
CA PHE A 105 -9.01 -0.36 3.10
C PHE A 105 -8.57 1.00 2.56
N ALA A 106 -8.63 2.07 3.35
CA ALA A 106 -8.17 3.39 2.93
C ALA A 106 -6.67 3.39 2.55
N LEU A 107 -5.85 2.73 3.36
CA LEU A 107 -4.42 2.55 3.11
C LEU A 107 -4.15 1.69 1.86
N LEU A 108 -4.85 0.57 1.69
CA LEU A 108 -4.72 -0.27 0.51
C LEU A 108 -5.09 0.46 -0.78
N ASN A 109 -6.15 1.26 -0.75
CA ASN A 109 -6.55 2.07 -1.90
C ASN A 109 -5.42 3.04 -2.30
N ALA A 110 -4.80 3.71 -1.35
CA ALA A 110 -3.64 4.57 -1.61
C ALA A 110 -2.45 3.78 -2.20
N VAL A 111 -2.15 2.59 -1.66
CA VAL A 111 -1.10 1.70 -2.17
C VAL A 111 -1.38 1.24 -3.60
N HIS A 112 -2.61 0.81 -3.88
CA HIS A 112 -3.06 0.36 -5.19
C HIS A 112 -3.02 1.48 -6.23
N GLU A 113 -3.43 2.69 -5.86
CA GLU A 113 -3.42 3.84 -6.76
C GLU A 113 -1.99 4.19 -7.19
N VAL A 114 -1.06 4.21 -6.24
CA VAL A 114 0.34 4.59 -6.47
C VAL A 114 1.11 3.49 -7.22
N ASN A 115 0.82 2.22 -6.94
CA ASN A 115 1.55 1.09 -7.52
C ASN A 115 0.85 0.44 -8.73
N GLY A 116 -0.35 0.90 -9.10
CA GLY A 116 -1.12 0.33 -10.21
C GLY A 116 -1.62 -1.11 -9.96
N ILE A 117 -1.61 -1.57 -8.71
CA ILE A 117 -2.07 -2.90 -8.31
C ILE A 117 -3.61 -2.89 -8.32
N GLY A 118 -4.23 -3.90 -8.93
CA GLY A 118 -5.69 -4.01 -8.96
C GLY A 118 -6.42 -3.16 -10.01
N LYS A 119 -5.74 -2.35 -10.83
CA LYS A 119 -6.32 -1.64 -11.99
C LYS A 119 -6.68 -2.55 -13.17
N GLY A 120 -6.93 -3.84 -12.95
CA GLY A 120 -7.40 -4.80 -13.94
C GLY A 120 -8.93 -4.77 -14.12
N ALA A 121 -9.53 -3.59 -14.37
CA ALA A 121 -10.94 -3.49 -14.76
C ALA A 121 -11.37 -2.15 -15.40
N ALA A 122 -10.46 -1.21 -15.70
CA ALA A 122 -10.81 -0.06 -16.53
C ALA A 122 -10.67 -0.48 -18.00
N LYS A 123 -11.79 -0.92 -18.58
CA LYS A 123 -11.91 -1.34 -19.98
C LYS A 123 -11.45 -0.22 -20.94
N ASN A 124 -10.63 -0.61 -21.92
CA ASN A 124 -10.51 0.07 -23.22
C ASN A 124 -11.87 0.10 -23.93
#